data_AF-M5BR50-F1
#
_entry.id   AF-M5BR50-F1
#
_cell.length_a   1.000
_cell.length_b   1.000
_cell.length_c   1.000
_cell.angle_alpha   90.00
_cell.angle_beta   90.00
_cell.angle_gamma   90.00
#
_symmetry.space_group_name_H-M   'P 1'
#
loop_
_entity.id
_entity.type
_entity.pdbx_description
1 polymer ?
#
loop_
_entity_poly.entity_id
_entity_poly.type
_entity_poly.pdbx_seq_one_letter_code
_entity_poly.pdbx_strand_id
1 'polypeptide(L)'
;MLRHTQTLSENWEWKQRDLKIANLLDELKAPSVSIKEDSKDTRSTWRKANTSPSEIHTELLKAGLIPDPYKGFNEHKVQWVGKREWLYRTTFELSQEDLSKSVELEFEGLDTFCTGYLNDVEILKSDNMFTTNIVPLAPISVDTPPQSKSIVNSIQAVVSTLSLTPKPQVKHALKPGANTLLLHFK
;
A
#
# COMPACT_ATOMS: atom_id res chain seq x y z
N MET A 1 18.61 -12.42 17.28
CA MET A 1 17.42 -11.54 17.29
C MET A 1 16.35 -12.26 16.48
N LEU A 2 15.17 -12.54 17.04
CA LEU A 2 14.12 -13.30 16.36
C LEU A 2 13.31 -12.34 15.47
N ARG A 3 13.33 -12.55 14.14
CA ARG A 3 12.45 -11.81 13.21
C ARG A 3 11.07 -12.44 13.27
N HIS A 4 10.05 -11.62 13.51
CA HIS A 4 8.66 -12.01 13.34
C HIS A 4 8.16 -11.46 12.00
N THR A 5 7.47 -12.29 11.21
CA THR A 5 6.92 -11.91 9.91
C THR A 5 5.43 -12.19 9.91
N GLN A 6 4.64 -11.18 9.55
CA GLN A 6 3.21 -11.29 9.33
C GLN A 6 2.93 -10.99 7.85
N THR A 7 2.29 -11.92 7.15
CA THR A 7 1.84 -11.70 5.77
C THR A 7 0.47 -11.04 5.80
N LEU A 8 0.33 -9.92 5.09
CA LEU A 8 -0.95 -9.24 4.92
C LEU A 8 -1.76 -9.90 3.78
N SER A 9 -2.37 -11.06 4.03
CA SER A 9 -3.17 -11.80 3.03
C SER A 9 -4.68 -11.57 3.14
N GLU A 10 -5.14 -10.98 4.25
CA GLU A 10 -6.57 -10.85 4.56
C GLU A 10 -7.09 -9.41 4.37
N ASN A 11 -8.41 -9.26 4.37
CA ASN A 11 -9.13 -7.98 4.39
C ASN A 11 -8.88 -7.04 3.21
N TRP A 12 -8.23 -7.52 2.15
CA TRP A 12 -8.02 -6.74 0.95
C TRP A 12 -9.33 -6.36 0.27
N GLU A 13 -9.40 -5.11 -0.16
CA GLU A 13 -10.46 -4.56 -0.98
C GLU A 13 -9.86 -3.82 -2.16
N TRP A 14 -10.61 -3.74 -3.25
CA TRP A 14 -10.22 -3.02 -4.45
C TRP A 14 -11.35 -2.12 -4.94
N LYS A 15 -10.96 -1.08 -5.69
CA LYS A 15 -11.86 -0.07 -6.24
C LYS A 15 -11.19 0.62 -7.44
N GLN A 16 -11.95 0.99 -8.46
CA GLN A 16 -11.44 1.89 -9.49
C GLN A 16 -11.39 3.33 -8.94
N ARG A 17 -10.29 4.05 -9.17
CA ARG A 17 -10.18 5.48 -8.82
C ARG A 17 -11.28 6.31 -9.50
N ASP A 18 -11.96 7.16 -8.73
CA ASP A 18 -12.87 8.17 -9.25
C ASP A 18 -12.18 9.53 -9.34
N LEU A 19 -11.72 9.89 -10.54
CA LEU A 19 -11.02 11.15 -10.82
C LEU A 19 -11.83 12.42 -10.50
N LYS A 20 -13.13 12.32 -10.19
CA LYS A 20 -13.93 13.45 -9.68
C LYS A 20 -13.61 13.80 -8.23
N ILE A 21 -13.13 12.83 -7.45
CA ILE A 21 -12.68 13.05 -6.07
C ILE A 21 -11.26 13.62 -6.16
N ALA A 22 -11.06 14.89 -5.77
CA ALA A 22 -9.77 15.55 -5.95
C ALA A 22 -8.65 14.94 -5.11
N ASN A 23 -8.91 14.67 -3.82
CA ASN A 23 -7.94 14.06 -2.92
C ASN A 23 -8.07 12.53 -2.94
N LEU A 24 -6.96 11.83 -3.20
CA LEU A 24 -6.91 10.38 -3.21
C LEU A 24 -7.41 9.76 -1.89
N LEU A 25 -7.05 10.33 -0.74
CA LEU A 25 -7.38 9.76 0.57
C LEU A 25 -8.87 9.86 0.91
N ASP A 26 -9.60 10.76 0.26
CA ASP A 26 -11.06 10.83 0.41
C ASP A 26 -11.77 9.58 -0.15
N GLU A 27 -11.09 8.81 -1.01
CA GLU A 27 -11.59 7.51 -1.51
C GLU A 27 -11.79 6.48 -0.39
N LEU A 28 -11.06 6.60 0.72
CA LEU A 28 -11.19 5.71 1.88
C LEU A 28 -12.56 5.85 2.57
N LYS A 29 -13.23 7.00 2.43
CA LYS A 29 -14.55 7.27 3.00
C LYS A 29 -15.68 6.57 2.23
N ALA A 30 -15.40 6.06 1.03
CA ALA A 30 -16.41 5.35 0.26
C ALA A 30 -16.85 4.06 0.98
N PRO A 31 -18.15 3.70 0.89
CA PRO A 31 -18.66 2.51 1.56
C PRO A 31 -18.08 1.22 0.94
N SER A 32 -17.90 0.20 1.79
CA SER A 32 -17.66 -1.19 1.36
C SER A 32 -18.98 -1.90 1.11
N VAL A 33 -19.09 -2.67 0.03
CA VAL A 33 -20.30 -3.44 -0.29
C VAL A 33 -20.03 -4.95 -0.22
N SER A 34 -20.90 -5.65 0.51
CA SER A 34 -20.92 -7.11 0.63
C SER A 34 -21.65 -7.76 -0.56
N ILE A 35 -21.05 -7.74 -1.76
CA ILE A 35 -21.35 -8.56 -2.97
C ILE A 35 -22.81 -8.60 -3.51
N LYS A 36 -23.84 -8.06 -2.83
CA LYS A 36 -25.25 -8.25 -3.21
C LYS A 36 -25.85 -7.17 -4.13
N GLU A 37 -25.04 -6.48 -4.92
CA GLU A 37 -25.56 -5.59 -5.97
C GLU A 37 -24.78 -5.78 -7.26
N ASP A 38 -25.50 -6.19 -8.31
CA ASP A 38 -25.09 -6.31 -9.72
C ASP A 38 -24.68 -4.96 -10.36
N SER A 39 -24.20 -4.02 -9.55
CA SER A 39 -23.72 -2.75 -10.03
C SER A 39 -22.41 -2.98 -10.79
N LYS A 40 -22.47 -2.74 -12.10
CA LYS A 40 -21.28 -2.68 -12.98
C LYS A 40 -20.35 -1.52 -12.62
N ASP A 41 -20.72 -0.69 -11.64
CA ASP A 41 -19.93 0.46 -11.25
C ASP A 41 -18.74 0.08 -10.37
N THR A 42 -17.55 0.17 -10.93
CA THR A 42 -16.27 -0.08 -10.26
C THR A 42 -15.79 1.09 -9.40
N ARG A 43 -16.43 2.27 -9.44
CA ARG A 43 -15.94 3.51 -8.84
C ARG A 43 -16.65 3.98 -7.58
N SER A 44 -17.89 3.57 -7.30
CA SER A 44 -18.58 4.10 -6.11
C SER A 44 -18.24 3.36 -4.83
N THR A 45 -17.87 2.08 -4.92
CA THR A 45 -17.81 1.19 -3.75
C THR A 45 -16.57 0.31 -3.72
N TRP A 46 -16.09 0.02 -2.51
CA TRP A 46 -15.02 -0.94 -2.29
C TRP A 46 -15.58 -2.37 -2.35
N ARG A 47 -14.86 -3.25 -3.06
CA ARG A 47 -15.19 -4.67 -3.21
C ARG A 47 -14.11 -5.51 -2.55
N LYS A 48 -14.50 -6.58 -1.86
CA LYS A 48 -13.56 -7.54 -1.29
C LYS A 48 -12.75 -8.20 -2.41
N ALA A 49 -11.44 -8.25 -2.23
CA ALA A 49 -10.58 -9.05 -3.07
C ALA A 49 -10.80 -10.53 -2.72
N ASN A 50 -10.94 -11.37 -3.74
CA ASN A 50 -11.14 -12.81 -3.57
C ASN A 50 -9.82 -13.53 -3.26
N THR A 51 -8.70 -12.95 -3.67
CA THR A 51 -7.36 -13.50 -3.52
C THR A 51 -6.38 -12.40 -3.14
N SER A 52 -5.33 -12.75 -2.40
CA SER A 52 -4.15 -11.90 -2.19
C SER A 52 -2.91 -12.81 -2.09
N PRO A 53 -1.85 -12.59 -2.90
CA PRO A 53 -1.72 -11.60 -3.98
C PRO A 53 -2.76 -11.77 -5.09
N SER A 54 -3.09 -10.68 -5.79
CA SER A 54 -4.04 -10.70 -6.93
C SER A 54 -3.75 -9.59 -7.92
N GLU A 55 -4.37 -9.68 -9.09
CA GLU A 55 -4.33 -8.69 -10.16
C GLU A 55 -5.75 -8.33 -10.58
N ILE A 56 -5.92 -7.10 -11.09
CA ILE A 56 -7.25 -6.53 -11.24
C ILE A 56 -8.13 -7.25 -12.25
N HIS A 57 -7.56 -7.80 -13.33
CA HIS A 57 -8.35 -8.56 -14.32
C HIS A 57 -8.98 -9.79 -13.67
N THR A 58 -8.21 -10.52 -12.86
CA THR A 58 -8.71 -11.67 -12.10
C THR A 58 -9.85 -11.27 -11.13
N GLU A 59 -9.71 -10.16 -10.41
CA GLU A 59 -10.77 -9.69 -9.50
C GLU A 59 -12.04 -9.24 -10.25
N LEU A 60 -11.90 -8.51 -11.36
CA LEU A 60 -13.02 -8.11 -12.21
C LEU A 60 -13.73 -9.31 -12.83
N LEU A 61 -12.98 -10.33 -13.25
CA LEU A 61 -13.52 -11.56 -13.83
C LEU A 61 -14.33 -12.33 -12.78
N LYS A 62 -13.77 -12.52 -11.58
CA LYS A 62 -14.47 -13.17 -10.45
C LYS A 62 -15.72 -12.40 -10.02
N ALA A 63 -15.69 -11.08 -10.11
CA ALA A 63 -16.84 -10.21 -9.85
C ALA A 63 -17.85 -10.16 -11.02
N GLY A 64 -17.61 -10.85 -12.14
CA GLY A 64 -18.50 -10.85 -13.31
C GLY A 64 -18.57 -9.51 -14.05
N LEU A 65 -17.61 -8.61 -13.84
CA LEU A 65 -17.59 -7.26 -14.39
C LEU A 65 -16.93 -7.18 -15.77
N ILE A 66 -16.11 -8.17 -16.11
CA ILE A 66 -15.54 -8.36 -17.43
C ILE A 66 -15.86 -9.76 -17.95
N PRO A 67 -15.99 -9.94 -19.28
CA PRO A 67 -16.04 -11.28 -19.85
C PRO A 67 -14.67 -11.96 -19.72
N ASP A 68 -14.66 -13.28 -19.79
CA ASP A 68 -13.44 -14.09 -19.86
C ASP A 68 -12.57 -13.63 -21.05
N PRO A 69 -11.38 -13.03 -20.79
CA PRO A 69 -10.56 -12.41 -21.82
C PRO A 69 -9.96 -13.43 -22.79
N TYR A 70 -9.84 -14.70 -22.38
CA TYR A 70 -9.25 -15.78 -23.18
C TYR A 70 -10.26 -16.43 -24.15
N LYS A 71 -11.51 -15.98 -24.17
CA LYS A 71 -12.57 -16.53 -25.05
C LYS A 71 -12.85 -15.62 -26.24
N GLY A 72 -12.63 -16.15 -27.45
CA GLY A 72 -12.92 -15.46 -28.71
C GLY A 72 -12.21 -14.11 -28.77
N PHE A 73 -12.94 -13.05 -29.12
CA PHE A 73 -12.41 -11.68 -29.23
C PHE A 73 -12.67 -10.82 -27.96
N ASN A 74 -12.84 -11.46 -26.80
CA ASN A 74 -13.11 -10.72 -25.57
C ASN A 74 -11.92 -9.88 -25.08
N GLU A 75 -10.68 -10.17 -25.52
CA GLU A 75 -9.51 -9.34 -25.19
C GLU A 75 -9.73 -7.85 -25.52
N HIS A 76 -10.44 -7.56 -26.62
CA HIS A 76 -10.71 -6.19 -27.06
C HIS A 76 -11.69 -5.48 -26.11
N LYS A 77 -12.57 -6.25 -25.44
CA LYS A 77 -13.57 -5.73 -24.52
C LYS A 77 -13.00 -5.37 -23.16
N VAL A 78 -11.80 -5.85 -22.82
CA VAL A 78 -11.17 -5.62 -21.51
C VAL A 78 -10.04 -4.60 -21.53
N GLN A 79 -9.69 -4.06 -22.71
CA GLN A 79 -8.62 -3.06 -22.88
C GLN A 79 -8.79 -1.80 -22.02
N TRP A 80 -10.01 -1.49 -21.60
CA TRP A 80 -10.26 -0.33 -20.73
C TRP A 80 -9.66 -0.51 -19.34
N VAL A 81 -9.47 -1.74 -18.86
CA VAL A 81 -9.01 -2.04 -17.49
C VAL A 81 -7.62 -1.46 -17.25
N GLY A 82 -6.69 -1.67 -18.18
CA GLY A 82 -5.33 -1.09 -18.12
C GLY A 82 -5.26 0.42 -18.41
N LYS A 83 -6.39 1.07 -18.74
CA LYS A 83 -6.49 2.53 -18.95
C LYS A 83 -7.12 3.24 -17.75
N ARG A 84 -7.33 2.52 -16.63
CA ARG A 84 -7.89 3.06 -15.39
C ARG A 84 -6.87 2.92 -14.28
N GLU A 85 -6.96 3.84 -13.34
CA GLU A 85 -6.24 3.75 -12.08
C GLU A 85 -7.03 2.90 -11.09
N TRP A 86 -6.30 2.09 -10.31
CA TRP A 86 -6.87 1.12 -9.39
C TRP A 86 -6.34 1.34 -7.98
N LEU A 87 -7.24 1.16 -7.02
CA LEU A 87 -6.96 1.30 -5.60
C LEU A 87 -7.12 -0.07 -4.95
N TYR A 88 -6.15 -0.43 -4.12
CA TYR A 88 -6.23 -1.56 -3.23
C TYR A 88 -6.03 -1.08 -1.80
N ARG A 89 -6.81 -1.59 -0.86
CA ARG A 89 -6.60 -1.30 0.56
C ARG A 89 -6.71 -2.55 1.41
N THR A 90 -6.01 -2.53 2.54
CA THR A 90 -6.21 -3.50 3.61
C THR A 90 -6.01 -2.84 4.97
N THR A 91 -6.52 -3.48 6.01
CA THR A 91 -6.33 -3.08 7.40
C THR A 91 -5.69 -4.21 8.18
N PHE A 92 -4.74 -3.87 9.04
CA PHE A 92 -4.04 -4.84 9.90
C PHE A 92 -3.82 -4.24 11.28
N GLU A 93 -3.74 -5.10 12.29
CA GLU A 93 -3.53 -4.68 13.67
C GLU A 93 -2.08 -4.88 14.10
N LEU A 94 -1.56 -3.93 14.87
CA LEU A 94 -0.28 -4.05 15.55
C LEU A 94 -0.46 -3.79 17.05
N SER A 95 0.19 -4.61 17.88
CA SER A 95 0.23 -4.38 19.32
C SER A 95 1.22 -3.27 19.67
N GLN A 96 1.14 -2.73 20.90
CA GLN A 96 2.19 -1.82 21.40
C GLN A 96 3.57 -2.49 21.45
N GLU A 97 3.61 -3.80 21.70
CA GLU A 97 4.86 -4.55 21.73
C GLU A 97 5.51 -4.60 20.34
N ASP A 98 4.73 -4.76 19.27
CA ASP A 98 5.24 -4.75 17.90
C ASP A 98 5.87 -3.40 17.53
N LEU A 99 5.27 -2.31 18.00
CA LEU A 99 5.73 -0.95 17.76
C LEU A 99 6.99 -0.57 18.54
N SER A 100 7.33 -1.34 19.57
CA SER A 100 8.60 -1.20 20.30
C SER A 100 9.79 -1.82 19.54
N LYS A 101 9.52 -2.59 18.48
CA LYS A 101 10.53 -3.27 17.65
C LYS A 101 10.79 -2.47 16.37
N SER A 102 11.86 -2.83 15.64
CA SER A 102 12.06 -2.33 14.27
C SER A 102 11.07 -3.02 13.35
N VAL A 103 10.21 -2.26 12.67
CA VAL A 103 9.20 -2.77 11.75
C VAL A 103 9.55 -2.34 10.32
N GLU A 104 9.41 -3.26 9.38
CA GLU A 104 9.58 -3.01 7.96
C GLU A 104 8.36 -3.56 7.21
N LEU A 105 7.93 -2.86 6.17
CA LEU A 105 6.92 -3.35 5.24
C LEU A 105 7.62 -3.78 3.95
N GLU A 106 7.47 -5.04 3.60
CA GLU A 106 8.11 -5.68 2.46
C GLU A 106 7.06 -5.96 1.38
N PHE A 107 7.28 -5.42 0.18
CA PHE A 107 6.48 -5.67 -1.01
C PHE A 107 7.31 -6.50 -1.99
N GLU A 108 6.96 -7.77 -2.16
CA GLU A 108 7.70 -8.68 -3.04
C GLU A 108 7.62 -8.28 -4.52
N GLY A 109 6.48 -7.72 -4.95
CA GLY A 109 6.29 -7.17 -6.29
C GLY A 109 5.06 -6.26 -6.37
N LEU A 110 5.17 -5.17 -7.13
CA LEU A 110 4.09 -4.21 -7.39
C LEU A 110 4.07 -3.90 -8.89
N ASP A 111 3.01 -4.30 -9.59
CA ASP A 111 2.86 -4.12 -11.04
C ASP A 111 1.96 -2.92 -11.38
N THR A 112 2.48 -1.80 -11.90
CA THR A 112 3.90 -1.41 -11.87
C THR A 112 4.06 -0.05 -11.20
N PHE A 113 3.38 0.98 -11.71
CA PHE A 113 3.40 2.33 -11.13
C PHE A 113 2.48 2.41 -9.91
N CYS A 114 3.05 2.16 -8.73
CA CYS A 114 2.32 2.11 -7.47
C CYS A 114 2.79 3.18 -6.49
N THR A 115 1.87 3.92 -5.90
CA THR A 115 2.12 4.77 -4.72
C THR A 115 1.43 4.17 -3.50
N GLY A 116 2.20 3.88 -2.45
CA GLY A 116 1.70 3.29 -1.21
C GLY A 116 1.54 4.32 -0.11
N TYR A 117 0.42 4.27 0.60
CA TYR A 117 0.08 5.13 1.73
C TYR A 117 -0.25 4.28 2.96
N LEU A 118 0.32 4.64 4.10
CA LEU A 118 0.05 4.00 5.39
C LEU A 118 -0.46 5.05 6.35
N ASN A 119 -1.70 4.87 6.83
CA ASN A 119 -2.40 5.84 7.68
C ASN A 119 -2.26 7.28 7.13
N ASP A 120 -2.65 7.47 5.88
CA ASP A 120 -2.64 8.76 5.17
C ASP A 120 -1.25 9.33 4.82
N VAL A 121 -0.17 8.64 5.19
CA VAL A 121 1.20 9.07 4.87
C VAL A 121 1.75 8.27 3.69
N GLU A 122 2.26 8.95 2.66
CA GLU A 122 2.96 8.29 1.55
C GLU A 122 4.25 7.62 2.05
N ILE A 123 4.36 6.30 1.85
CA ILE A 123 5.48 5.49 2.31
C ILE A 123 6.33 4.89 1.18
N LEU A 124 5.76 4.81 -0.02
CA LEU A 124 6.39 4.13 -1.15
C LEU A 124 5.96 4.74 -2.47
N LYS A 125 6.90 4.84 -3.40
CA LYS A 125 6.67 4.90 -4.84
C LYS A 125 7.45 3.76 -5.50
N SER A 126 6.77 2.97 -6.32
CA SER A 126 7.32 1.86 -7.10
C SER A 126 6.98 2.06 -8.56
N ASP A 127 7.91 1.71 -9.43
CA ASP A 127 7.82 1.79 -10.89
C ASP A 127 8.39 0.55 -11.58
N ASN A 128 8.59 -0.55 -10.84
CA ASN A 128 9.18 -1.78 -11.36
C ASN A 128 8.61 -3.03 -10.65
N MET A 129 7.91 -3.88 -11.40
CA MET A 129 7.31 -5.11 -10.86
C MET A 129 8.31 -6.19 -10.43
N PHE A 130 9.56 -6.11 -10.90
CA PHE A 130 10.60 -7.11 -10.62
C PHE A 130 11.49 -6.76 -9.43
N THR A 131 11.17 -5.67 -8.71
CA THR A 131 11.97 -5.19 -7.58
C THR A 131 11.19 -5.33 -6.28
N THR A 132 11.78 -6.04 -5.30
CA THR A 132 11.29 -6.06 -3.93
C THR A 132 11.52 -4.71 -3.28
N ASN A 133 10.45 -4.11 -2.74
CA ASN A 133 10.51 -2.83 -2.05
C ASN A 133 10.39 -3.06 -0.54
N ILE A 134 11.43 -2.69 0.21
CA ILE A 134 11.41 -2.71 1.68
C ILE A 134 11.30 -1.27 2.18
N VAL A 135 10.29 -1.01 2.99
CA VAL A 135 10.02 0.29 3.61
C VAL A 135 10.24 0.18 5.11
N PRO A 136 11.32 0.77 5.65
CA PRO A 136 11.52 0.83 7.10
C PRO A 136 10.51 1.79 7.73
N LEU A 137 9.69 1.26 8.64
CA LEU A 137 8.71 1.99 9.43
C LEU A 137 9.32 2.15 10.83
N ALA A 138 10.21 3.12 10.96
CA ALA A 138 10.97 3.36 12.20
C ALA A 138 10.06 3.31 13.45
N PRO A 139 10.55 2.82 14.60
CA PRO A 139 9.73 2.70 15.79
C PRO A 139 9.16 4.06 16.19
N ILE A 140 7.95 4.04 16.77
CA ILE A 140 7.39 5.19 17.44
C ILE A 140 8.38 5.54 18.55
N SER A 141 9.05 6.69 18.46
CA SER A 141 9.86 7.16 19.57
C SER A 141 8.89 7.42 20.73
N VAL A 142 8.88 6.52 21.72
CA VAL A 142 8.23 6.79 23.01
C VAL A 142 8.95 8.00 23.58
N ASP A 143 8.20 9.07 23.85
CA ASP A 143 8.69 10.40 24.22
C ASP A 143 9.97 10.35 25.06
N THR A 144 11.08 10.77 24.46
CA THR A 144 12.22 11.22 25.24
C THR A 144 12.04 12.73 25.41
N PRO A 145 12.00 13.28 26.64
CA PRO A 145 11.92 14.72 26.82
C PRO A 145 13.11 15.39 26.12
N PRO A 146 12.98 16.65 25.65
CA PRO A 146 14.00 17.28 24.83
C PRO A 146 15.25 17.53 25.69
N GLN A 147 16.22 16.61 25.65
CA GLN A 147 17.51 16.84 26.28
C GLN A 147 18.39 17.68 25.36
N SER A 148 18.75 18.83 25.93
CA SER A 148 19.65 19.89 25.50
C SER A 148 20.65 19.57 24.38
N LYS A 149 20.77 20.55 23.47
CA LYS A 149 21.88 20.72 22.53
C LYS A 149 23.22 20.44 23.22
N SER A 150 23.89 19.37 22.83
CA SER A 150 25.33 19.22 23.04
C SER A 150 26.02 19.30 21.69
N ILE A 151 26.91 20.28 21.58
CA ILE A 151 27.81 20.48 20.45
C ILE A 151 28.86 19.37 20.53
N VAL A 152 28.95 18.52 19.51
CA VAL A 152 30.09 17.61 19.37
C VAL A 152 30.88 17.98 18.12
N ASN A 153 31.94 18.75 18.34
CA ASN A 153 33.10 18.77 17.48
C ASN A 153 33.78 17.39 17.58
N SER A 154 33.97 16.69 16.46
CA SER A 154 35.28 16.14 16.04
C SER A 154 35.14 15.15 14.88
N ILE A 155 36.10 15.30 13.98
CA ILE A 155 36.35 14.60 12.72
C ILE A 155 36.69 13.12 13.01
N GLN A 156 35.96 12.17 12.42
CA GLN A 156 36.49 10.92 11.82
C GLN A 156 35.34 10.01 11.34
N ALA A 157 35.05 9.98 10.03
CA ALA A 157 34.56 8.80 9.30
C ALA A 157 34.35 9.16 7.83
N VAL A 158 35.46 9.33 7.09
CA VAL A 158 35.46 9.28 5.63
C VAL A 158 35.59 7.82 5.23
N VAL A 159 34.48 7.11 5.00
CA VAL A 159 34.44 5.90 4.17
C VAL A 159 33.09 5.83 3.46
N SER A 160 33.15 5.81 2.13
CA SER A 160 32.07 5.50 1.17
C SER A 160 31.07 6.59 0.82
N THR A 161 31.49 7.48 -0.07
CA THR A 161 30.64 8.22 -1.01
C THR A 161 30.05 7.26 -2.07
N LEU A 162 28.97 6.59 -1.72
CA LEU A 162 27.89 6.27 -2.66
C LEU A 162 26.65 6.86 -2.01
N SER A 163 26.15 7.96 -2.57
CA SER A 163 24.98 8.66 -2.04
C SER A 163 23.73 7.80 -2.21
N LEU A 164 23.51 6.89 -1.26
CA LEU A 164 22.15 6.58 -0.84
C LEU A 164 21.75 7.80 -0.01
N THR A 165 21.11 8.79 -0.64
CA THR A 165 20.27 9.70 0.13
C THR A 165 19.38 8.79 1.00
N PRO A 166 19.41 8.91 2.34
CA PRO A 166 18.47 8.16 3.16
C PRO A 166 17.09 8.48 2.59
N LYS A 167 16.38 7.47 2.06
CA LYS A 167 14.95 7.62 1.73
C LYS A 167 14.33 8.25 2.98
N PRO A 168 13.58 9.37 2.87
CA PRO A 168 13.02 10.05 4.02
C PRO A 168 12.32 9.01 4.88
N GLN A 169 12.87 8.72 6.05
CA GLN A 169 12.28 7.76 6.96
C GLN A 169 10.94 8.35 7.35
N VAL A 170 9.86 7.64 7.00
CA VAL A 170 8.51 8.05 7.35
C VAL A 170 8.34 7.78 8.84
N LYS A 171 8.88 8.69 9.65
CA LYS A 171 8.64 8.69 11.08
C LYS A 171 7.13 8.86 11.27
N HIS A 172 6.52 7.98 12.07
CA HIS A 172 5.12 8.09 12.55
C HIS A 172 3.98 7.58 11.64
N ALA A 173 4.25 6.70 10.67
CA ALA A 173 3.15 6.11 9.89
C ALA A 173 2.34 5.05 10.68
N LEU A 174 2.95 4.34 11.64
CA LEU A 174 2.27 3.28 12.41
C LEU A 174 1.67 3.79 13.71
N LYS A 175 0.56 3.18 14.12
CA LYS A 175 -0.11 3.40 15.40
C LYS A 175 -0.54 2.09 16.06
N PRO A 176 -0.70 2.04 17.39
CA PRO A 176 -1.28 0.87 18.06
C PRO A 176 -2.71 0.59 17.56
N GLY A 177 -3.05 -0.68 17.40
CA GLY A 177 -4.34 -1.13 16.87
C GLY A 177 -4.38 -1.12 15.34
N ALA A 178 -5.51 -0.71 14.77
CA ALA A 178 -5.77 -0.82 13.34
C ALA A 178 -4.99 0.22 12.51
N ASN A 179 -4.23 -0.28 11.54
CA ASN A 179 -3.49 0.48 10.54
C ASN A 179 -4.10 0.22 9.16
N THR A 180 -4.18 1.25 8.31
CA THR A 180 -4.71 1.13 6.94
C THR A 180 -3.59 1.32 5.94
N LEU A 181 -3.40 0.35 5.05
CA LEU A 181 -2.53 0.43 3.89
C LEU A 181 -3.39 0.64 2.65
N LEU A 182 -3.07 1.66 1.86
CA LEU A 182 -3.67 1.97 0.56
C LEU A 182 -2.58 1.93 -0.50
N LEU A 183 -2.82 1.19 -1.58
CA LEU A 183 -1.99 1.11 -2.77
C LEU A 183 -2.74 1.73 -3.94
N HIS A 184 -2.11 2.68 -4.62
CA HIS A 184 -2.65 3.36 -5.79
C HIS A 184 -1.82 3.01 -7.03
N PHE A 185 -2.42 2.26 -7.94
CA PHE A 185 -1.87 1.87 -9.23
C PHE A 185 -2.36 2.80 -10.35
N LYS A 186 -1.42 3.30 -11.17
CA LYS A 186 -1.67 4.25 -12.26
C LYS A 186 -1.38 3.68 -13.64
#